data_AF-A0A0S8KJ29-F1
#
_entry.id   AF-A0A0S8KJ29-F1
#
_cell.length_a   1.000
_cell.length_b   1.000
_cell.length_c   1.000
_cell.angle_alpha   90.00
_cell.angle_beta   90.00
_cell.angle_gamma   90.00
#
_symmetry.space_group_name_H-M   'P 1'
#
loop_
_entity.id
_entity.type
_entity.pdbx_description
1 polymer ?
#
loop_
_entity_poly.entity_id
_entity_poly.type
_entity_poly.pdbx_seq_one_letter_code
_entity_poly.pdbx_strand_id
1 'polypeptide(L)'
;MFTEKKLVLSRSLLIVCMAVATISTVSVKADFTFGSLTNLGPTVNSSAGAEDPEISADGLKLYFNSNRTGGYGKGDILPRMSRLMA
;
A
#
# COMPACT_ATOMS: atom_id res chain seq x y z
N MET A 1 -12.70 6.80 54.39
CA MET A 1 -12.07 7.59 53.29
C MET A 1 -11.16 6.78 52.36
N PHE A 2 -10.57 5.64 52.78
CA PHE A 2 -9.64 4.84 51.96
C PHE A 2 -10.36 3.88 50.96
N THR A 3 -11.56 3.41 51.31
CA THR A 3 -12.36 2.46 50.52
C THR A 3 -12.96 3.10 49.26
N GLU A 4 -13.48 4.32 49.37
CA GLU A 4 -14.02 5.09 48.24
C GLU A 4 -12.97 5.34 47.14
N LYS A 5 -11.74 5.68 47.53
CA LYS A 5 -10.64 5.92 46.57
C LYS A 5 -10.23 4.65 45.81
N LYS A 6 -10.23 3.49 46.49
CA LYS A 6 -9.96 2.19 45.86
C LYS A 6 -11.08 1.77 44.92
N LEU A 7 -12.33 2.05 45.29
CA LEU A 7 -13.51 1.73 44.46
C LEU A 7 -13.55 2.59 43.19
N VAL A 8 -13.25 3.88 43.29
CA VAL A 8 -13.15 4.80 42.14
C VAL A 8 -12.02 4.36 41.20
N LEU A 9 -10.83 4.06 41.73
CA LEU A 9 -9.70 3.59 40.92
C LEU A 9 -10.00 2.27 40.18
N SER A 10 -10.64 1.32 40.85
CA SER A 10 -11.02 0.03 40.25
C SER A 10 -12.06 0.19 39.14
N ARG A 11 -13.04 1.09 39.32
CA ARG A 11 -14.05 1.39 38.29
C ARG A 11 -13.44 2.12 37.11
N SER A 12 -12.57 3.09 37.36
CA SER A 12 -11.82 3.80 36.31
C SER A 12 -10.94 2.86 35.50
N LEU A 13 -10.24 1.92 36.16
CA LEU A 13 -9.42 0.92 35.49
C LEU A 13 -10.26 -0.03 34.64
N LEU A 14 -11.42 -0.46 35.14
CA LEU A 14 -12.37 -1.30 34.37
C LEU A 14 -12.86 -0.57 33.11
N ILE A 15 -13.23 0.70 33.24
CA ILE A 15 -13.70 1.53 32.11
C ILE A 15 -12.60 1.68 31.06
N VAL A 16 -11.36 1.94 31.49
CA VAL A 16 -10.21 2.05 30.59
C VAL A 16 -9.92 0.72 29.89
N CYS A 17 -9.96 -0.42 30.60
CA CYS A 17 -9.76 -1.73 30.00
C CYS A 17 -10.82 -2.05 28.94
N MET A 18 -12.09 -1.73 29.20
CA MET A 18 -13.18 -1.93 28.23
C MET A 18 -13.03 -1.02 27.01
N ALA A 19 -12.57 0.23 27.19
CA ALA A 19 -12.31 1.15 26.09
C ALA A 19 -11.09 0.74 25.24
N VAL A 20 -10.04 0.18 25.84
CA VAL A 20 -8.88 -0.34 25.10
C VAL A 20 -9.25 -1.61 24.34
N ALA A 21 -10.11 -2.47 24.91
CA ALA A 21 -10.57 -3.70 24.27
C ALA A 21 -11.40 -3.45 23.00
N THR A 22 -12.12 -2.32 22.88
CA THR A 22 -12.88 -1.97 21.68
C THR A 22 -12.02 -1.39 20.55
N ILE A 23 -10.84 -0.84 20.85
CA ILE A 23 -9.94 -0.24 19.85
C ILE A 23 -9.17 -1.34 19.06
N SER A 24 -9.02 -2.53 19.63
CA SER A 24 -8.14 -3.59 19.09
C SER A 24 -8.68 -4.40 17.91
N THR A 25 -9.90 -4.14 17.40
CA THR A 25 -10.52 -5.04 16.40
C THR A 25 -10.89 -4.37 15.07
N VAL A 26 -10.42 -3.15 14.80
CA VAL A 26 -10.66 -2.51 13.50
C VAL A 26 -9.73 -3.13 12.45
N SER A 27 -10.14 -4.27 11.89
CA SER A 27 -9.51 -4.85 10.71
C SER A 27 -9.96 -4.06 9.48
N VAL A 28 -9.07 -3.23 8.94
CA VAL A 28 -9.31 -2.51 7.69
C VAL A 28 -9.18 -3.51 6.56
N LYS A 29 -10.33 -3.97 6.04
CA LYS A 29 -10.37 -4.76 4.81
C LYS A 29 -10.36 -3.79 3.63
N ALA A 30 -9.64 -4.14 2.56
CA ALA A 30 -9.88 -3.51 1.27
C ALA A 30 -11.37 -3.67 0.91
N ASP A 31 -11.99 -2.60 0.43
CA ASP A 31 -13.39 -2.63 -0.01
C ASP A 31 -13.56 -3.34 -1.37
N PHE A 32 -12.44 -3.65 -2.04
CA PHE A 32 -12.37 -4.25 -3.39
C PHE A 32 -13.19 -3.47 -4.43
N THR A 33 -13.46 -2.20 -4.16
CA THR A 33 -14.11 -1.30 -5.11
C THR A 33 -13.04 -0.60 -5.93
N PHE A 34 -13.14 -0.73 -7.25
CA PHE A 34 -12.24 -0.07 -8.17
C PHE A 34 -12.98 1.08 -8.84
N GLY A 35 -12.29 2.21 -9.04
CA GLY A 35 -12.81 3.35 -9.78
C GLY A 35 -12.87 3.07 -11.29
N SER A 36 -13.38 4.05 -12.03
CA SER A 36 -13.33 4.00 -13.50
C SER A 36 -11.89 3.97 -13.99
N LEU A 37 -11.63 3.11 -14.99
CA LEU A 37 -10.32 3.03 -15.63
C LEU A 37 -9.94 4.39 -16.23
N THR A 38 -8.81 4.92 -15.78
CA THR A 38 -8.31 6.23 -16.23
C THR A 38 -7.01 6.04 -16.99
N ASN A 39 -6.94 6.60 -18.20
CA ASN A 39 -5.72 6.58 -18.98
C ASN A 39 -4.75 7.65 -18.45
N LEU A 40 -3.60 7.22 -17.93
CA LEU A 40 -2.53 8.06 -17.36
C LEU A 40 -1.62 8.73 -18.41
N GLY A 41 -2.01 8.69 -19.69
CA GLY A 41 -1.29 9.30 -20.80
C GLY A 41 -0.17 8.42 -21.37
N PRO A 42 0.49 8.88 -22.46
CA PRO A 42 1.47 8.11 -23.24
C PRO A 42 2.75 7.79 -22.48
N THR A 43 2.99 8.50 -21.38
CA THR A 43 4.07 8.26 -20.43
C THR A 43 3.95 6.87 -19.80
N VAL A 44 2.73 6.46 -19.42
CA VAL A 44 2.47 5.17 -18.76
C VAL A 44 1.83 4.17 -19.71
N ASN A 45 0.81 4.58 -20.48
CA ASN A 45 0.05 3.72 -21.37
C ASN A 45 0.59 3.79 -22.80
N SER A 46 0.79 2.63 -23.43
CA SER A 46 1.22 2.54 -24.83
C SER A 46 0.71 1.26 -25.47
N SER A 47 0.81 1.16 -26.80
CA SER A 47 0.58 -0.10 -27.54
C SER A 47 1.67 -1.16 -27.33
N ALA A 48 2.84 -0.77 -26.80
CA ALA A 48 3.92 -1.67 -26.42
C ALA A 48 3.52 -2.55 -25.23
N GLY A 49 3.99 -3.80 -25.22
CA GLY A 49 3.79 -4.75 -24.13
C GLY A 49 4.54 -4.32 -22.87
N ALA A 50 3.89 -4.53 -21.72
CA ALA A 50 4.42 -4.26 -20.39
C ALA A 50 4.11 -5.45 -19.47
N GLU A 51 5.13 -5.97 -18.79
CA GLU A 51 5.07 -7.19 -17.97
C GLU A 51 5.82 -6.99 -16.64
N ASP A 52 5.56 -7.85 -15.66
CA ASP A 52 6.25 -7.90 -14.35
C ASP A 52 6.36 -6.55 -13.61
N PRO A 53 5.24 -5.93 -13.20
CA PRO A 53 5.29 -4.67 -12.46
C PRO A 53 5.83 -4.85 -11.03
N GLU A 54 6.72 -3.94 -10.60
CA GLU A 54 7.27 -3.86 -9.25
C GLU A 54 7.28 -2.41 -8.75
N ILE A 55 6.91 -2.19 -7.49
CA ILE A 55 6.91 -0.86 -6.86
C ILE A 55 8.13 -0.76 -5.94
N SER A 56 8.84 0.38 -5.98
CA SER A 56 9.94 0.65 -5.06
C SER A 56 9.49 0.68 -3.60
N ALA A 57 10.43 0.43 -2.68
CA ALA A 57 10.15 0.45 -1.24
C ALA A 57 9.62 1.81 -0.73
N ASP A 58 9.98 2.92 -1.38
CA ASP A 58 9.46 4.26 -1.08
C ASP A 58 8.08 4.54 -1.71
N GLY A 59 7.57 3.64 -2.56
CA GLY A 59 6.29 3.80 -3.26
C GLY A 59 6.30 4.83 -4.39
N LEU A 60 7.45 5.41 -4.72
CA LEU A 60 7.56 6.53 -5.66
C LEU A 60 7.89 6.11 -7.09
N LYS A 61 8.21 4.84 -7.33
CA LYS A 61 8.64 4.34 -8.63
C LYS A 61 7.95 3.02 -8.95
N LEU A 62 7.50 2.91 -10.19
CA LEU A 62 6.99 1.68 -10.78
C LEU A 62 7.97 1.20 -11.85
N TYR A 63 8.46 -0.02 -11.70
CA TYR A 63 9.30 -0.73 -12.66
C TYR A 63 8.46 -1.78 -13.37
N PHE A 64 8.71 -2.00 -14.66
CA PHE A 64 8.12 -3.08 -15.44
C PHE A 64 8.99 -3.35 -16.66
N ASN A 65 8.88 -4.56 -17.19
CA ASN A 65 9.52 -4.97 -18.43
C ASN A 65 8.76 -4.38 -19.60
N SER A 66 9.45 -3.72 -20.53
CA SER A 66 8.79 -3.10 -21.69
C SER A 66 9.51 -3.36 -23.00
N ASN A 67 8.74 -3.59 -24.07
CA ASN A 67 9.26 -3.68 -25.43
C ASN A 67 9.30 -2.32 -26.17
N ARG A 68 9.12 -1.20 -25.44
CA ARG A 68 9.29 0.16 -25.99
C ARG A 68 10.70 0.38 -26.52
N THR A 69 10.80 1.16 -27.60
CA THR A 69 12.09 1.55 -28.19
C THR A 69 12.84 2.52 -27.26
N GLY A 70 14.17 2.41 -27.21
CA GLY A 70 15.02 3.26 -26.36
C GLY A 70 15.36 2.69 -24.97
N GLY A 71 14.93 1.47 -24.67
CA GLY A 71 15.34 0.74 -23.47
C GLY A 71 16.73 0.10 -23.56
N TYR A 72 17.33 -0.20 -22.41
CA TYR A 72 18.61 -0.91 -22.31
C TYR A 72 18.38 -2.43 -22.18
N GLY A 73 19.10 -3.24 -22.96
CA GLY A 73 19.03 -4.71 -22.94
C GLY A 73 18.74 -5.34 -24.30
N LYS A 74 19.72 -6.07 -24.85
CA LYS A 74 19.52 -7.04 -25.94
C LYS A 74 19.30 -8.40 -25.29
N GLY A 75 18.42 -9.21 -25.89
CA GLY A 75 17.92 -10.47 -25.36
C GLY A 75 18.98 -11.33 -24.67
N ASP A 76 18.51 -12.07 -23.67
CA ASP A 76 19.21 -13.04 -22.84
C ASP A 76 19.92 -12.44 -21.61
N ILE A 77 19.21 -12.61 -20.48
CA ILE A 77 19.60 -12.57 -19.05
C ILE A 77 18.81 -11.56 -18.20
N LEU A 78 18.23 -10.50 -18.74
CA LEU A 78 17.24 -9.68 -18.03
C LEU A 78 16.19 -9.16 -19.03
N PRO A 79 14.89 -9.29 -18.78
CA PRO A 79 13.90 -8.59 -19.57
C PRO A 79 14.15 -7.08 -19.47
N ARG A 80 13.89 -6.39 -20.58
CA ARG A 80 14.29 -5.00 -20.87
C ARG A 80 13.87 -4.03 -19.76
N MET A 81 14.75 -3.80 -18.79
CA MET A 81 14.58 -2.78 -17.76
C MET A 81 14.71 -1.41 -18.42
N SER A 82 13.56 -0.79 -18.68
CA SER A 82 13.54 0.59 -19.15
C SER A 82 12.39 1.38 -18.56
N ARG A 83 12.73 2.10 -17.49
CA ARG A 83 12.65 3.56 -17.38
C ARG A 83 12.12 3.98 -16.02
N LEU A 84 12.98 4.66 -15.28
CA LEU A 84 12.68 5.43 -14.07
C LEU A 84 11.56 6.45 -14.39
N MET A 85 10.44 6.37 -13.69
CA MET A 85 9.46 7.46 -13.64
C MET A 85 9.30 7.90 -12.20
N ALA A 86 9.63 9.17 -11.96
CA ALA A 86 9.21 9.98 -10.84
C ALA A 86 8.05 10.88 -11.31
#